data_AF-A0A9E3NYF1-F1
#
_entry.id   AF-A0A9E3NYF1-F1
#
_cell.length_a   1.000
_cell.length_b   1.000
_cell.length_c   1.000
_cell.angle_alpha   90.00
_cell.angle_beta   90.00
_cell.angle_gamma   90.00
#
_symmetry.space_group_name_H-M   'P 1'
#
loop_
_entity.id
_entity.type
_entity.pdbx_description
1 polymer ?
#
loop_
_entity_poly.entity_id
_entity_poly.type
_entity_poly.pdbx_seq_one_letter_code
_entity_poly.pdbx_strand_id
1 'polypeptide(L)'
;MGFILDEVCAQPFLRPSRAREARARDVVSATTNPHRAWRELAERGVIPAEWLDDARRRFILVEDDGLRIGSNNAAPPALAHPSTIRACITIASDPEGVLKAEAAARAYMTTLAPWGTGSSRVAVWDVVLSNELAPYSIGAPSELFVAGDLAYEALSQHDERATEDLERAVRAELKRSLCVADAPRARVRLDDAVVGGCFWQRACDLGLSLPAISSDPMDDSAAAVTPRPAEQRFSDVENPFLRAFDVWRTGYALVSTDDAMVLVALEA
;
A
#
# COMPACT_ATOMS: atom_id res chain seq x y z
N MET A 1 9.26 21.00 2.38
CA MET A 1 8.92 20.27 1.14
C MET A 1 9.96 19.21 0.76
N GLY A 2 11.27 19.49 0.82
CA GLY A 2 12.31 18.47 0.50
C GLY A 2 12.23 17.18 1.32
N PHE A 3 11.84 17.27 2.60
CA PHE A 3 11.83 16.13 3.53
C PHE A 3 10.92 14.96 3.07
N ILE A 4 9.68 15.21 2.64
CA ILE A 4 8.76 14.14 2.24
C ILE A 4 9.20 13.51 0.92
N LEU A 5 9.71 14.28 -0.03
CA LEU A 5 10.11 13.74 -1.34
C LEU A 5 11.44 12.98 -1.27
N ASP A 6 12.39 13.43 -0.45
CA ASP A 6 13.64 12.70 -0.18
C ASP A 6 13.37 11.42 0.64
N GLU A 7 12.38 11.45 1.54
CA GLU A 7 11.93 10.29 2.31
C GLU A 7 11.04 9.31 1.52
N VAL A 8 10.27 9.81 0.55
CA VAL A 8 9.50 9.01 -0.43
C VAL A 8 10.44 8.51 -1.52
N CYS A 9 11.61 8.01 -1.11
CA CYS A 9 12.37 7.08 -1.91
C CYS A 9 11.48 5.86 -2.17
N ALA A 10 10.61 5.94 -3.17
CA ALA A 10 9.93 4.83 -3.82
C ALA A 10 10.94 3.95 -4.56
N GLN A 11 12.23 4.29 -4.54
CA GLN A 11 13.30 3.50 -5.14
C GLN A 11 13.29 2.04 -4.68
N PRO A 12 13.20 1.69 -3.38
CA PRO A 12 13.09 0.30 -2.97
C PRO A 12 11.80 -0.37 -3.48
N PHE A 13 10.68 0.37 -3.59
CA PHE A 13 9.45 -0.18 -4.15
C PHE A 13 9.52 -0.41 -5.65
N LEU A 14 10.03 0.57 -6.40
CA LEU A 14 10.15 0.53 -7.86
C LEU A 14 11.29 -0.38 -8.33
N ARG A 15 12.28 -0.62 -7.48
CA ARG A 15 13.45 -1.46 -7.72
C ARG A 15 13.74 -2.30 -6.48
N PRO A 16 12.87 -3.27 -6.17
CA PRO A 16 13.02 -4.08 -4.97
C PRO A 16 14.30 -4.91 -5.05
N SER A 17 15.07 -4.91 -3.97
CA SER A 17 16.23 -5.79 -3.85
C SER A 17 15.77 -7.19 -3.45
N ARG A 18 16.10 -8.19 -4.25
CA ARG A 18 15.66 -9.58 -4.08
C ARG A 18 16.84 -10.51 -3.83
N ALA A 19 17.46 -10.37 -2.66
CA ALA A 19 18.72 -11.03 -2.33
C ALA A 19 18.69 -12.56 -2.44
N ARG A 20 17.53 -13.20 -2.28
CA ARG A 20 17.38 -14.67 -2.32
C ARG A 20 16.77 -15.21 -3.61
N GLU A 21 16.59 -14.38 -4.64
CA GLU A 21 15.88 -14.75 -5.88
C GLU A 21 16.51 -15.93 -6.61
N ALA A 22 17.82 -15.91 -6.82
CA ALA A 22 18.52 -17.00 -7.49
C ALA A 22 18.33 -18.33 -6.73
N ARG A 23 18.46 -18.30 -5.40
CA ARG A 23 18.24 -19.49 -4.56
C ARG A 23 16.79 -19.97 -4.61
N ALA A 24 15.82 -19.05 -4.59
CA ALA A 24 14.41 -19.41 -4.69
C ALA A 24 14.10 -20.09 -6.03
N ARG A 25 14.62 -19.54 -7.15
CA ARG A 25 14.50 -20.14 -8.49
C ARG A 25 15.09 -21.53 -8.56
N ASP A 26 16.30 -21.71 -8.04
CA ASP A 26 16.99 -23.01 -8.03
C ASP A 26 16.15 -24.08 -7.31
N VAL A 27 15.59 -23.76 -6.15
CA VAL A 27 14.78 -24.69 -5.36
C VAL A 27 13.53 -25.14 -6.10
N VAL A 28 12.83 -24.24 -6.78
CA VAL A 28 11.55 -24.54 -7.43
C VAL A 28 11.68 -24.98 -8.89
N SER A 29 12.90 -24.99 -9.45
CA SER A 29 13.17 -25.28 -10.86
C SER A 29 12.64 -26.63 -11.37
N ALA A 30 12.44 -27.60 -10.47
CA ALA A 30 11.97 -28.95 -10.79
C ALA A 30 10.45 -29.13 -10.64
N THR A 31 9.70 -28.09 -10.25
CA THR A 31 8.25 -28.19 -10.02
C THR A 31 7.48 -27.11 -10.77
N THR A 32 6.32 -27.50 -11.30
CA THR A 32 5.33 -26.59 -11.88
C THR A 32 4.15 -26.36 -10.94
N ASN A 33 4.08 -27.07 -9.80
CA ASN A 33 3.00 -26.96 -8.83
C ASN A 33 3.34 -25.93 -7.74
N PRO A 34 2.58 -24.83 -7.60
CA PRO A 34 2.86 -23.75 -6.62
C PRO A 34 2.82 -24.20 -5.16
N HIS A 35 1.86 -25.05 -4.79
CA HIS A 35 1.76 -25.59 -3.42
C HIS A 35 3.01 -26.42 -3.07
N ARG A 36 3.44 -27.28 -3.99
CA ARG A 36 4.68 -28.07 -3.83
C ARG A 36 5.91 -27.16 -3.76
N ALA A 37 6.01 -26.16 -4.63
CA ALA A 37 7.10 -25.20 -4.63
C ALA A 37 7.20 -24.46 -3.28
N TRP A 38 6.07 -24.04 -2.71
CA TRP A 38 6.01 -23.37 -1.40
C TRP A 38 6.55 -24.26 -0.28
N ARG A 39 6.18 -25.54 -0.26
CA ARG A 39 6.71 -26.54 0.68
C ARG A 39 8.21 -26.77 0.51
N GLU A 40 8.68 -26.93 -0.72
CA GLU A 40 10.11 -27.13 -1.01
C GLU A 40 10.95 -25.91 -0.58
N LEU A 41 10.43 -24.69 -0.77
CA LEU A 41 11.07 -23.46 -0.29
C LEU A 41 11.22 -23.44 1.24
N ALA A 42 10.21 -23.90 1.98
CA ALA A 42 10.27 -24.01 3.44
C ALA A 42 11.23 -25.12 3.90
N GLU A 43 11.14 -26.31 3.31
CA GLU A 43 12.00 -27.46 3.62
C GLU A 43 13.49 -27.16 3.37
N ARG A 44 13.79 -26.35 2.35
CA ARG A 44 15.15 -25.89 2.02
C ARG A 44 15.58 -24.62 2.78
N GLY A 45 14.74 -24.13 3.70
CA GLY A 45 15.02 -22.96 4.54
C GLY A 45 15.17 -21.65 3.76
N VAL A 46 14.54 -21.53 2.58
CA VAL A 46 14.48 -20.27 1.84
C VAL A 46 13.49 -19.32 2.50
N ILE A 47 12.32 -19.86 2.87
CA ILE A 47 11.30 -19.19 3.71
C ILE A 47 11.20 -19.88 5.08
N PRO A 48 10.68 -19.19 6.11
CA PRO A 48 10.39 -19.80 7.40
C PRO A 48 9.35 -20.92 7.30
N ALA A 49 9.53 -22.02 8.05
CA ALA A 49 8.65 -23.18 7.98
C ALA A 49 7.23 -22.89 8.47
N GLU A 50 7.10 -21.97 9.42
CA GLU A 50 5.82 -21.51 9.95
C GLU A 50 4.94 -20.80 8.90
N TRP A 51 5.49 -20.42 7.75
CA TRP A 51 4.73 -19.78 6.68
C TRP A 51 3.81 -20.71 5.90
N LEU A 52 4.00 -22.04 5.98
CA LEU A 52 3.19 -23.00 5.22
C LEU A 52 1.71 -22.95 5.61
N ASP A 53 1.42 -22.69 6.89
CA ASP A 53 0.06 -22.72 7.45
C ASP A 53 -0.27 -21.46 8.29
N ASP A 54 0.52 -20.38 8.18
CA ASP A 54 0.31 -19.16 8.98
C ASP A 54 -1.05 -18.53 8.64
N ALA A 55 -1.99 -18.55 9.59
CA ALA A 55 -3.34 -18.00 9.40
C ALA A 55 -3.35 -16.49 9.11
N ARG A 56 -2.27 -15.77 9.43
CA ARG A 56 -2.13 -14.32 9.23
C ARG A 56 -1.65 -13.95 7.83
N ARG A 57 -1.21 -14.93 7.04
CA ARG A 57 -0.70 -14.75 5.68
C ARG A 57 -1.59 -15.50 4.72
N ARG A 58 -2.19 -14.75 3.80
CA ARG A 58 -3.02 -15.30 2.74
C ARG A 58 -2.61 -14.71 1.41
N PHE A 59 -2.91 -15.41 0.32
CA PHE A 59 -2.54 -14.98 -1.03
C PHE A 59 -3.76 -14.92 -1.93
N ILE A 60 -3.90 -13.85 -2.70
CA ILE A 60 -4.98 -13.73 -3.69
C ILE A 60 -4.78 -14.77 -4.80
N LEU A 61 -5.86 -15.47 -5.15
CA LEU A 61 -5.88 -16.29 -6.36
C LEU A 61 -5.88 -15.39 -7.60
N VAL A 62 -4.81 -15.43 -8.37
CA VAL A 62 -4.72 -14.85 -9.71
C VAL A 62 -4.88 -15.97 -10.72
N GLU A 63 -5.86 -15.88 -11.63
CA GLU A 63 -6.02 -16.85 -12.72
C GLU A 63 -4.97 -16.62 -13.83
N ASP A 64 -4.69 -17.67 -14.62
CA ASP A 64 -3.62 -17.68 -15.63
C ASP A 64 -3.81 -16.66 -16.77
N ASP A 65 -5.02 -16.12 -16.95
CA ASP A 65 -5.32 -15.04 -17.91
C ASP A 65 -5.02 -13.63 -17.36
N GLY A 66 -4.51 -13.55 -16.12
CA GLY A 66 -4.23 -12.30 -15.43
C GLY A 66 -5.49 -11.58 -14.95
N LEU A 67 -6.67 -12.16 -15.15
CA LEU A 67 -7.92 -11.66 -14.60
C LEU A 67 -8.05 -12.14 -13.16
N ARG A 68 -8.50 -11.23 -12.29
CA ARG A 68 -8.76 -11.54 -10.88
C ARG A 68 -10.20 -11.92 -10.72
N ILE A 69 -10.46 -12.96 -9.95
CA ILE A 69 -11.79 -13.27 -9.43
C ILE A 69 -12.12 -12.22 -8.36
N GLY A 70 -12.67 -11.06 -8.75
CA GLY A 70 -13.12 -10.08 -7.76
C GLY A 70 -13.20 -8.64 -8.23
N SER A 71 -13.96 -8.35 -9.31
CA SER A 71 -14.48 -6.99 -9.53
C SER A 71 -15.92 -6.81 -9.00
N ASN A 72 -16.48 -7.85 -8.36
CA ASN A 72 -17.84 -7.82 -7.79
C ASN A 72 -17.76 -8.19 -6.30
N ASN A 73 -17.52 -7.22 -5.42
CA ASN A 73 -17.82 -7.14 -3.97
C ASN A 73 -17.58 -8.36 -3.04
N ALA A 74 -17.02 -9.46 -3.51
CA ALA A 74 -16.66 -10.62 -2.70
C ALA A 74 -15.14 -10.71 -2.66
N ALA A 75 -14.58 -10.75 -1.45
CA ALA A 75 -13.16 -10.95 -1.25
C ALA A 75 -12.71 -12.21 -2.03
N PRO A 76 -11.68 -12.12 -2.90
CA PRO A 76 -11.17 -13.28 -3.62
C PRO A 76 -10.81 -14.41 -2.64
N PRO A 77 -10.95 -15.68 -3.04
CA PRO A 77 -10.52 -16.79 -2.21
C PRO A 77 -9.03 -16.65 -1.89
N ALA A 78 -8.73 -16.56 -0.60
CA ALA A 78 -7.39 -16.32 -0.11
C ALA A 78 -6.71 -17.68 0.21
N LEU A 79 -5.63 -18.00 -0.50
CA LEU A 79 -4.89 -19.25 -0.39
C LEU A 79 -3.85 -19.20 0.74
N ALA A 80 -3.46 -20.37 1.28
CA ALA A 80 -2.36 -20.48 2.24
C ALA A 80 -0.96 -20.37 1.60
N HIS A 81 -0.89 -20.48 0.27
CA HIS A 81 0.34 -20.37 -0.53
C HIS A 81 0.10 -19.50 -1.76
N PRO A 82 1.14 -18.91 -2.37
CA PRO A 82 1.00 -18.17 -3.62
C PRO A 82 0.41 -19.04 -4.74
N SER A 83 -0.43 -18.45 -5.61
CA SER A 83 -1.15 -19.21 -6.65
C SER A 83 -0.29 -19.60 -7.85
N THR A 84 0.94 -19.07 -7.98
CA THR A 84 1.85 -19.36 -9.10
C THR A 84 3.30 -19.57 -8.63
N ILE A 85 4.11 -20.26 -9.44
CA ILE A 85 5.55 -20.46 -9.16
C ILE A 85 6.30 -19.13 -9.08
N ARG A 86 6.00 -18.18 -9.97
CA ARG A 86 6.63 -16.85 -9.94
C ARG A 86 6.27 -16.10 -8.66
N ALA A 87 5.02 -16.19 -8.20
CA ALA A 87 4.64 -15.58 -6.92
C ALA A 87 5.35 -16.22 -5.72
N CYS A 88 5.53 -17.55 -5.73
CA CYS A 88 6.37 -18.25 -4.75
C CYS A 88 7.80 -17.69 -4.73
N ILE A 89 8.42 -17.53 -5.90
CA ILE A 89 9.77 -16.96 -6.02
C ILE A 89 9.80 -15.53 -5.48
N THR A 90 8.90 -14.64 -5.92
CA THR A 90 8.89 -13.23 -5.52
C THR A 90 8.84 -13.06 -4.00
N ILE A 91 7.94 -13.78 -3.33
CA ILE A 91 7.79 -13.70 -1.87
C ILE A 91 8.99 -14.34 -1.16
N ALA A 92 9.47 -15.48 -1.65
CA ALA A 92 10.62 -16.18 -1.06
C ALA A 92 11.97 -15.46 -1.27
N SER A 93 12.03 -14.53 -2.22
CA SER A 93 13.25 -13.80 -2.55
C SER A 93 13.65 -12.76 -1.50
N ASP A 94 12.72 -12.36 -0.63
CA ASP A 94 12.97 -11.40 0.44
C ASP A 94 12.09 -11.67 1.69
N PRO A 95 12.35 -12.75 2.45
CA PRO A 95 11.51 -13.09 3.58
C PRO A 95 11.53 -12.05 4.70
N GLU A 96 12.66 -11.35 4.87
CA GLU A 96 12.82 -10.30 5.86
C GLU A 96 12.04 -9.04 5.49
N GLY A 97 12.06 -8.63 4.21
CA GLY A 97 11.24 -7.55 3.69
C GLY A 97 9.75 -7.85 3.81
N VAL A 98 9.30 -9.07 3.50
CA VAL A 98 7.91 -9.53 3.71
C VAL A 98 7.48 -9.34 5.17
N LEU A 99 8.28 -9.77 6.14
CA LEU A 99 7.94 -9.61 7.57
C LEU A 99 7.89 -8.14 7.99
N LYS A 100 8.82 -7.31 7.50
CA LYS A 100 8.83 -5.87 7.74
C LYS A 100 7.60 -5.19 7.13
N ALA A 101 7.25 -5.54 5.89
CA ALA A 101 6.08 -5.04 5.20
C ALA A 101 4.81 -5.37 5.98
N GLU A 102 4.62 -6.62 6.39
CA GLU A 102 3.47 -7.02 7.20
C GLU A 102 3.41 -6.30 8.56
N ALA A 103 4.55 -6.07 9.21
CA ALA A 103 4.59 -5.35 10.47
C ALA A 103 4.21 -3.87 10.29
N ALA A 104 4.79 -3.20 9.29
CA ALA A 104 4.46 -1.82 8.95
C ALA A 104 2.99 -1.68 8.55
N ALA A 105 2.47 -2.64 7.80
CA ALA A 105 1.10 -2.67 7.34
C ALA A 105 0.10 -2.89 8.50
N ARG A 106 0.41 -3.76 9.48
CA ARG A 106 -0.39 -3.87 10.72
C ARG A 106 -0.37 -2.58 11.56
N ALA A 107 0.79 -1.92 11.65
CA ALA A 107 0.89 -0.64 12.32
C ALA A 107 0.05 0.43 11.62
N TYR A 108 0.11 0.46 10.29
CA TYR A 108 -0.70 1.31 9.44
C TYR A 108 -2.21 1.15 9.68
N MET A 109 -2.73 -0.09 9.72
CA MET A 109 -4.14 -0.34 10.02
C MET A 109 -4.55 0.13 11.43
N THR A 110 -3.63 0.08 12.39
CA THR A 110 -3.88 0.60 13.74
C THR A 110 -3.99 2.13 13.74
N THR A 111 -3.12 2.81 12.98
CA THR A 111 -3.17 4.27 12.79
C THR A 111 -4.42 4.72 12.03
N LEU A 112 -4.94 3.90 11.13
CA LEU A 112 -6.15 4.22 10.37
C LEU A 112 -7.47 3.97 11.12
N ALA A 113 -7.48 3.24 12.23
CA ALA A 113 -8.71 2.94 12.96
C ALA A 113 -9.58 4.18 13.29
N PRO A 114 -9.02 5.35 13.68
CA PRO A 114 -9.78 6.60 13.89
C PRO A 114 -10.40 7.21 12.60
N TRP A 115 -10.04 6.68 11.44
CA TRP A 115 -10.52 7.07 10.11
C TRP A 115 -11.60 6.15 9.57
N GLY A 116 -12.11 5.22 10.39
CA GLY A 116 -13.20 4.32 10.01
C GLY A 116 -12.74 2.99 9.40
N THR A 117 -11.44 2.71 9.31
CA THR A 117 -10.98 1.41 8.80
C THR A 117 -11.34 0.28 9.75
N GLY A 118 -11.79 -0.84 9.18
CA GLY A 118 -11.87 -2.10 9.90
C GLY A 118 -10.52 -2.53 10.47
N SER A 119 -10.53 -3.18 11.64
CA SER A 119 -9.31 -3.63 12.34
C SER A 119 -8.73 -4.95 11.79
N SER A 120 -8.86 -5.19 10.47
CA SER A 120 -8.43 -6.46 9.87
C SER A 120 -6.97 -6.75 10.19
N ARG A 121 -6.71 -7.91 10.78
CA ARG A 121 -5.36 -8.35 11.21
C ARG A 121 -4.68 -9.25 10.19
N VAL A 122 -5.38 -9.60 9.11
CA VAL A 122 -4.90 -10.54 8.11
C VAL A 122 -4.23 -9.77 6.98
N ALA A 123 -2.96 -10.10 6.74
CA ALA A 123 -2.25 -9.63 5.55
C ALA A 123 -2.62 -10.55 4.38
N VAL A 124 -3.25 -9.97 3.37
CA VAL A 124 -3.50 -10.63 2.10
C VAL A 124 -2.42 -10.16 1.14
N TRP A 125 -1.74 -11.09 0.50
CA TRP A 125 -0.66 -10.82 -0.43
C TRP A 125 -1.19 -10.93 -1.85
N ASP A 126 -0.85 -9.92 -2.62
CA ASP A 126 -1.13 -9.84 -4.03
C ASP A 126 0.20 -9.68 -4.77
N VAL A 127 0.59 -10.70 -5.53
CA VAL A 127 1.84 -10.65 -6.27
C VAL A 127 1.53 -10.26 -7.70
N VAL A 128 1.97 -9.07 -8.10
CA VAL A 128 1.78 -8.58 -9.45
C VAL A 128 2.94 -9.07 -10.31
N LEU A 129 2.64 -10.04 -11.18
CA LEU A 129 3.61 -10.78 -11.99
C LEU A 129 3.83 -10.20 -13.39
N SER A 130 3.19 -9.09 -13.71
CA SER A 130 3.36 -8.43 -15.00
C SER A 130 3.85 -6.99 -14.81
N ASN A 131 4.81 -6.59 -15.63
CA ASN A 131 5.14 -5.17 -15.85
C ASN A 131 3.93 -4.39 -16.39
N GLU A 132 2.95 -5.12 -16.92
CA GLU A 132 1.57 -4.67 -17.01
C GLU A 132 0.96 -4.74 -15.61
N LEU A 133 1.35 -3.81 -14.73
CA LEU A 133 0.37 -3.24 -13.84
C LEU A 133 -0.75 -2.79 -14.78
N ALA A 134 -1.82 -3.59 -14.88
CA ALA A 134 -3.13 -3.10 -15.29
C ALA A 134 -3.41 -1.84 -14.46
N PRO A 135 -4.43 -1.01 -14.75
CA PRO A 135 -4.77 0.14 -13.92
C PRO A 135 -5.29 -0.27 -12.52
N TYR A 136 -4.67 -1.27 -11.88
CA TYR A 136 -4.52 -1.38 -10.45
C TYR A 136 -4.24 0.02 -9.92
N SER A 137 -5.26 0.54 -9.25
CA SER A 137 -5.06 1.50 -8.20
C SER A 137 -4.16 0.79 -7.18
N ILE A 138 -2.83 0.89 -7.33
CA ILE A 138 -1.93 0.92 -6.17
C ILE A 138 -2.25 2.23 -5.45
N GLY A 139 -3.47 2.32 -4.96
CA GLY A 139 -4.05 3.50 -4.36
C GLY A 139 -3.62 3.52 -2.92
N ALA A 140 -3.44 4.75 -2.42
CA ALA A 140 -3.72 5.00 -1.03
C ALA A 140 -5.06 4.29 -0.69
N PRO A 141 -5.15 3.56 0.43
CA PRO A 141 -6.44 3.12 0.96
C PRO A 141 -7.49 4.24 0.86
N SER A 142 -8.76 3.91 0.59
CA SER A 142 -9.86 4.89 0.47
C SER A 142 -9.84 5.90 1.62
N GLU A 143 -9.38 5.48 2.79
CA GLU A 143 -9.28 6.27 4.00
C GLU A 143 -8.13 7.29 3.98
N LEU A 144 -7.05 7.02 3.24
CA LEU A 144 -6.04 8.06 2.94
C LEU A 144 -6.55 9.07 1.93
N PHE A 145 -7.46 8.69 1.02
CA PHE A 145 -8.12 9.70 0.18
C PHE A 145 -8.96 10.62 1.07
N VAL A 146 -9.75 10.09 2.00
CA VAL A 146 -10.49 10.91 2.98
C VAL A 146 -9.56 11.83 3.79
N ALA A 147 -8.45 11.30 4.32
CA ALA A 147 -7.49 12.12 5.06
C ALA A 147 -6.83 13.21 4.20
N GLY A 148 -6.56 12.89 2.93
CA GLY A 148 -5.99 13.81 1.94
C GLY A 148 -6.98 14.91 1.53
N ASP A 149 -8.23 14.54 1.31
CA ASP A 149 -9.32 15.45 0.96
C ASP A 149 -9.60 16.43 2.10
N LEU A 150 -9.61 15.96 3.36
CA LEU A 150 -9.75 16.83 4.52
C LEU A 150 -8.59 17.84 4.63
N ALA A 151 -7.36 17.40 4.35
CA ALA A 151 -6.20 18.29 4.32
C ALA A 151 -6.29 19.30 3.17
N TYR A 152 -6.71 18.86 1.99
CA TYR A 152 -6.92 19.72 0.82
C TYR A 152 -8.02 20.74 1.09
N GLU A 153 -9.16 20.34 1.66
CA GLU A 153 -10.28 21.22 2.00
C GLU A 153 -9.85 22.29 2.99
N ALA A 154 -9.20 21.91 4.09
CA ALA A 154 -8.72 22.86 5.10
C ALA A 154 -7.74 23.88 4.53
N LEU A 155 -6.82 23.42 3.67
CA LEU A 155 -5.87 24.30 2.98
C LEU A 155 -6.57 25.21 1.97
N SER A 156 -7.54 24.70 1.21
CA SER A 156 -8.25 25.47 0.20
C SER A 156 -9.13 26.55 0.81
N GLN A 157 -9.76 26.27 1.96
CA GLN A 157 -10.48 27.27 2.75
C GLN A 157 -9.56 28.35 3.32
N HIS A 158 -8.29 28.01 3.58
CA HIS A 158 -7.28 28.96 4.06
C HIS A 158 -6.70 29.81 2.92
N ASP A 159 -6.26 29.17 1.83
CA ASP A 159 -5.68 29.77 0.63
C ASP A 159 -5.73 28.75 -0.56
N GLU A 160 -6.81 28.81 -1.34
CA GLU A 160 -7.04 27.95 -2.51
C GLU A 160 -5.90 28.02 -3.52
N ARG A 161 -5.42 29.22 -3.84
CA ARG A 161 -4.37 29.40 -4.85
C ARG A 161 -3.04 28.80 -4.41
N ALA A 162 -2.65 29.01 -3.15
CA ALA A 162 -1.44 28.40 -2.62
C ALA A 162 -1.53 26.87 -2.58
N THR A 163 -2.73 26.33 -2.38
CA THR A 163 -3.00 24.88 -2.36
C THR A 163 -2.84 24.27 -3.75
N GLU A 164 -3.43 24.88 -4.79
CA GLU A 164 -3.24 24.45 -6.18
C GLU A 164 -1.78 24.55 -6.62
N ASP A 165 -1.08 25.63 -6.23
CA ASP A 165 0.33 25.82 -6.53
C ASP A 165 1.19 24.74 -5.86
N LEU A 166 0.87 24.36 -4.62
CA LEU A 166 1.51 23.25 -3.90
C LEU A 166 1.29 21.92 -4.61
N GLU A 167 0.04 21.60 -4.98
CA GLU A 167 -0.28 20.35 -5.70
C GLU A 167 0.51 20.26 -7.01
N ARG A 168 0.47 21.33 -7.80
CA ARG A 168 1.17 21.41 -9.09
C ARG A 168 2.67 21.22 -8.91
N ALA A 169 3.26 21.83 -7.89
CA ALA A 169 4.68 21.70 -7.59
C ALA A 169 5.06 20.28 -7.16
N VAL A 170 4.27 19.65 -6.27
CA VAL A 170 4.51 18.27 -5.81
C VAL A 170 4.40 17.27 -6.96
N ARG A 171 3.33 17.36 -7.77
CA ARG A 171 3.16 16.48 -8.94
C ARG A 171 4.25 16.67 -10.00
N ALA A 172 4.69 17.91 -10.22
CA ALA A 172 5.81 18.17 -11.13
C ALA A 172 7.11 17.54 -10.63
N GLU A 173 7.38 17.59 -9.32
CA GLU A 173 8.56 16.94 -8.73
C GLU A 173 8.48 15.42 -8.82
N LEU A 174 7.35 14.83 -8.44
CA LEU A 174 7.12 13.39 -8.56
C LEU A 174 7.33 12.91 -9.99
N LYS A 175 6.78 13.63 -10.97
CA LYS A 175 6.99 13.33 -12.39
C LYS A 175 8.47 13.36 -12.76
N ARG A 176 9.25 14.32 -12.25
CA ARG A 176 10.71 14.37 -12.49
C ARG A 176 11.41 13.15 -11.89
N SER A 177 11.13 12.83 -10.63
CA SER A 177 11.74 11.70 -9.91
C SER A 177 11.38 10.34 -10.52
N LEU A 178 10.14 10.17 -10.97
CA LEU A 178 9.64 8.91 -11.57
C LEU A 178 10.03 8.74 -13.05
N CYS A 179 10.31 9.83 -13.78
CA CYS A 179 10.85 9.75 -15.14
C CYS A 179 12.25 9.11 -15.17
N VAL A 180 13.04 9.26 -14.10
CA VAL A 180 14.37 8.63 -13.97
C VAL A 180 14.27 7.12 -13.74
N ALA A 181 13.13 6.62 -13.25
CA ALA A 181 12.98 5.24 -12.84
C ALA A 181 12.60 4.26 -13.98
N ASP A 182 12.25 4.75 -15.18
CA ASP A 182 11.76 3.96 -16.34
C ASP A 182 10.52 3.08 -16.02
N ALA A 183 9.70 3.53 -15.07
CA ALA A 183 8.48 2.84 -14.62
C ALA A 183 7.21 3.65 -14.96
N PRO A 184 6.74 3.66 -16.22
CA PRO A 184 5.68 4.58 -16.66
C PRO A 184 4.30 4.36 -16.02
N ARG A 185 4.00 3.17 -15.49
CA ARG A 185 2.65 2.82 -14.98
C ARG A 185 2.50 2.79 -13.45
N ALA A 186 3.59 2.68 -12.68
CA ALA A 186 3.57 2.92 -11.23
C ALA A 186 3.30 4.40 -10.86
N ARG A 187 3.21 5.29 -11.86
CA ARG A 187 3.12 6.75 -11.72
C ARG A 187 1.79 7.26 -11.18
N VAL A 188 0.67 6.59 -11.46
CA VAL A 188 -0.64 7.27 -11.43
C VAL A 188 -1.21 7.44 -10.00
N ARG A 189 -0.67 6.76 -8.98
CA ARG A 189 -1.32 6.71 -7.65
C ARG A 189 -0.40 6.86 -6.43
N LEU A 190 0.92 6.67 -6.60
CA LEU A 190 1.89 7.18 -5.61
C LEU A 190 1.69 8.69 -5.41
N ASP A 191 1.29 9.38 -6.49
CA ASP A 191 1.02 10.80 -6.48
C ASP A 191 0.00 11.22 -5.42
N ASP A 192 -1.12 10.51 -5.28
CA ASP A 192 -2.21 10.95 -4.39
C ASP A 192 -1.83 10.82 -2.90
N ALA A 193 -1.15 9.74 -2.51
CA ALA A 193 -0.67 9.61 -1.13
C ALA A 193 0.48 10.58 -0.80
N VAL A 194 1.36 10.88 -1.77
CA VAL A 194 2.42 11.88 -1.55
C VAL A 194 1.86 13.29 -1.49
N VAL A 195 0.93 13.62 -2.39
CA VAL A 195 0.22 14.90 -2.41
C VAL A 195 -0.58 15.08 -1.12
N GLY A 196 -1.38 14.08 -0.73
CA GLY A 196 -2.12 14.07 0.52
C GLY A 196 -1.22 14.22 1.75
N GLY A 197 -0.08 13.51 1.79
CA GLY A 197 0.92 13.68 2.84
C GLY A 197 1.55 15.08 2.88
N CYS A 198 1.77 15.71 1.73
CA CYS A 198 2.25 17.09 1.64
C CYS A 198 1.20 18.09 2.10
N PHE A 199 -0.07 17.90 1.74
CA PHE A 199 -1.19 18.71 2.24
C PHE A 199 -1.31 18.58 3.75
N TRP A 200 -1.27 17.35 4.27
CA TRP A 200 -1.31 17.10 5.72
C TRP A 200 -0.21 17.87 6.45
N GLN A 201 1.03 17.73 6.00
CA GLN A 201 2.16 18.42 6.61
C GLN A 201 2.00 19.94 6.53
N ARG A 202 1.53 20.46 5.40
CA ARG A 202 1.32 21.90 5.24
C ARG A 202 0.22 22.42 6.17
N ALA A 203 -0.85 21.65 6.37
CA ALA A 203 -1.91 21.98 7.32
C ALA A 203 -1.38 22.00 8.77
N CYS A 204 -0.51 21.04 9.15
CA CYS A 204 0.21 21.07 10.42
C CYS A 204 1.06 22.34 10.58
N ASP A 205 1.85 22.69 9.57
CA ASP A 205 2.74 23.86 9.61
C ASP A 205 1.97 25.19 9.78
N LEU A 206 0.75 25.25 9.26
CA LEU A 206 -0.15 26.40 9.37
C LEU A 206 -1.02 26.36 10.65
N GLY A 207 -0.96 25.29 11.43
CA GLY A 207 -1.75 25.12 12.65
C GLY A 207 -3.26 25.01 12.39
N LEU A 208 -3.65 24.45 11.24
CA LEU A 208 -5.04 24.32 10.84
C LEU A 208 -5.78 23.24 11.66
N SER A 209 -7.08 23.44 11.81
CA SER A 209 -7.99 22.47 12.41
C SER A 209 -8.49 21.48 11.36
N LEU A 210 -8.73 20.24 11.77
CA LEU A 210 -9.41 19.24 10.96
C LEU A 210 -10.85 19.71 10.67
N PRO A 211 -11.29 19.72 9.40
CA PRO A 211 -12.69 19.99 9.07
C PRO A 211 -13.61 18.98 9.77
N ALA A 212 -14.79 19.44 10.18
CA ALA A 212 -15.81 18.52 10.63
C ALA A 212 -16.23 17.64 9.44
N ILE A 213 -16.15 16.32 9.61
CA ILE A 213 -16.65 15.40 8.59
C ILE A 213 -18.16 15.59 8.54
N SER A 214 -18.65 16.23 7.48
CA SER A 214 -20.07 16.38 7.25
C SER A 214 -20.66 14.97 7.17
N SER A 215 -21.52 14.63 8.13
CA SER A 215 -22.29 13.40 8.10
C SER A 215 -23.41 13.52 7.08
N ASP A 216 -23.09 13.89 5.84
CA ASP A 216 -24.08 13.99 4.78
C ASP A 216 -24.51 12.55 4.43
N PRO A 217 -25.75 12.13 4.74
CA PRO A 217 -26.16 10.73 4.74
C PRO A 217 -26.37 10.14 3.33
N MET A 218 -25.86 10.80 2.29
CA MET A 218 -26.03 10.40 0.89
C MET A 218 -24.93 9.44 0.40
N ASP A 219 -23.91 9.16 1.21
CA ASP A 219 -22.87 8.19 0.87
C ASP A 219 -22.96 6.97 1.81
N ASP A 220 -23.76 5.97 1.40
CA ASP A 220 -23.93 4.67 2.08
C ASP A 220 -22.60 3.89 2.22
N SER A 221 -21.51 4.35 1.61
CA SER A 221 -20.17 3.77 1.72
C SER A 221 -19.35 4.29 2.91
N ALA A 222 -19.82 5.33 3.61
CA ALA A 222 -19.13 5.89 4.77
C ALA A 222 -19.31 4.98 6.00
N ALA A 223 -18.53 3.89 6.05
CA ALA A 223 -18.30 3.15 7.28
C ALA A 223 -18.03 4.13 8.42
N ALA A 224 -18.73 3.95 9.55
CA ALA A 224 -18.87 4.90 10.65
C ALA A 224 -17.54 5.57 11.05
N VAL A 225 -17.22 6.70 10.42
CA VAL A 225 -16.09 7.51 10.84
C VAL A 225 -16.43 8.02 12.24
N THR A 226 -15.55 7.72 13.20
CA THR A 226 -15.80 8.13 14.58
C THR A 226 -15.87 9.65 14.62
N PRO A 227 -16.97 10.25 15.12
CA PRO A 227 -17.10 11.71 15.17
C PRO A 227 -15.94 12.27 15.98
N ARG A 228 -15.20 13.19 15.38
CA ARG A 228 -14.04 13.81 16.03
C ARG A 228 -14.48 15.03 16.83
N PRO A 229 -13.77 15.36 17.91
CA PRO A 229 -13.99 16.63 18.59
C PRO A 229 -13.86 17.77 17.56
N ALA A 230 -14.85 18.65 17.52
CA ALA A 230 -14.67 19.93 16.84
C ALA A 230 -13.38 20.57 17.38
N GLU A 231 -12.58 21.18 16.50
CA GLU A 231 -11.34 21.91 16.83
C GLU A 231 -10.05 21.08 17.00
N GLN A 232 -10.05 19.77 16.77
CA GLN A 232 -8.79 19.00 16.75
C GLN A 232 -7.86 19.51 15.62
N ARG A 233 -6.58 19.77 15.91
CA ARG A 233 -5.62 20.20 14.89
C ARG A 233 -5.05 19.02 14.13
N PHE A 234 -4.61 19.27 12.89
CA PHE A 234 -3.85 18.27 12.12
C PHE A 234 -2.60 17.80 12.88
N SER A 235 -1.96 18.68 13.66
CA SER A 235 -0.79 18.36 14.50
C SER A 235 -1.10 17.45 15.69
N ASP A 236 -2.38 17.34 16.08
CA ASP A 236 -2.81 16.56 17.24
C ASP A 236 -3.15 15.11 16.86
N VAL A 237 -3.07 14.77 15.56
CA VAL A 237 -3.34 13.45 15.01
C VAL A 237 -2.10 12.94 14.28
N GLU A 238 -1.76 11.67 14.44
CA GLU A 238 -0.68 11.04 13.68
C GLU A 238 -0.97 11.17 12.18
N ASN A 239 0.01 11.65 11.41
CA ASN A 239 -0.10 11.76 9.96
C ASN A 239 -0.22 10.34 9.35
N PRO A 240 -1.37 9.96 8.77
CA PRO A 240 -1.62 8.59 8.35
C PRO A 240 -0.78 8.20 7.12
N PHE A 241 -0.29 9.17 6.35
CA PHE A 241 0.54 8.94 5.16
C PHE A 241 1.94 8.42 5.51
N LEU A 242 2.49 8.79 6.68
CA LEU A 242 3.83 8.35 7.09
C LEU A 242 3.92 6.82 7.20
N ARG A 243 2.85 6.18 7.65
CA ARG A 243 2.79 4.73 7.80
C ARG A 243 2.67 4.00 6.46
N ALA A 244 2.04 4.62 5.45
CA ALA A 244 2.06 4.08 4.10
C ALA A 244 3.48 4.12 3.53
N PHE A 245 4.23 5.19 3.80
CA PHE A 245 5.63 5.31 3.39
C PHE A 245 6.53 4.28 4.09
N ASP A 246 6.25 3.92 5.34
CA ASP A 246 6.95 2.83 6.03
C ASP A 246 6.82 1.50 5.28
N VAL A 247 5.66 1.20 4.70
CA VAL A 247 5.49 0.00 3.85
C VAL A 247 6.30 0.15 2.56
N TRP A 248 6.24 1.30 1.88
CA TRP A 248 6.97 1.51 0.63
C TRP A 248 8.49 1.37 0.78
N ARG A 249 9.03 1.80 1.91
CA ARG A 249 10.46 1.64 2.25
C ARG A 249 10.90 0.18 2.32
N THR A 250 9.96 -0.76 2.51
CA THR A 250 10.25 -2.20 2.51
C THR A 250 10.32 -2.81 1.11
N GLY A 251 10.00 -2.05 0.06
CA GLY A 251 9.94 -2.56 -1.31
C GLY A 251 8.59 -3.16 -1.71
N TYR A 252 7.55 -2.87 -0.93
CA TYR A 252 6.18 -3.36 -1.12
C TYR A 252 5.19 -2.19 -1.04
N ALA A 253 3.99 -2.36 -1.56
CA ALA A 253 2.94 -1.35 -1.45
C ALA A 253 1.70 -1.89 -0.73
N LEU A 254 0.93 -0.97 -0.17
CA LEU A 254 -0.41 -1.24 0.34
C LEU A 254 -1.43 -0.94 -0.75
N VAL A 255 -2.42 -1.81 -0.85
CA VAL A 255 -3.69 -1.60 -1.54
C VAL A 255 -4.78 -1.96 -0.54
N SER A 256 -5.77 -1.09 -0.37
CA SER A 256 -6.91 -1.42 0.49
C SER A 256 -7.98 -2.16 -0.28
N THR A 257 -8.58 -3.11 0.40
CA THR A 257 -9.94 -3.57 0.15
C THR A 257 -10.69 -3.44 1.46
N ASP A 258 -12.01 -3.25 1.42
CA ASP A 258 -12.85 -2.99 2.59
C ASP A 258 -12.61 -3.97 3.77
N ASP A 259 -12.20 -5.21 3.49
CA ASP A 259 -12.04 -6.28 4.51
C ASP A 259 -10.60 -6.76 4.73
N ALA A 260 -9.65 -6.34 3.89
CA ALA A 260 -8.31 -6.90 3.90
C ALA A 260 -7.22 -5.91 3.48
N MET A 261 -6.08 -6.08 4.13
CA MET A 261 -4.85 -5.36 3.83
C MET A 261 -4.13 -6.10 2.71
N VAL A 262 -4.11 -5.52 1.51
CA VAL A 262 -3.46 -6.13 0.35
C VAL A 262 -2.05 -5.59 0.20
N LEU A 263 -1.05 -6.46 0.37
CA LEU A 263 0.35 -6.13 0.13
C LEU A 263 0.75 -6.52 -1.29
N VAL A 264 1.26 -5.55 -2.03
CA VAL A 264 1.71 -5.71 -3.41
C VAL A 264 3.20 -5.89 -3.47
N ALA A 265 3.63 -7.00 -4.07
CA ALA A 265 5.02 -7.25 -4.42
C ALA A 265 5.21 -7.09 -5.94
N LEU A 266 6.12 -6.20 -6.34
CA LEU A 266 6.61 -6.16 -7.71
C LEU A 266 7.66 -7.25 -7.92
N GLU A 267 7.59 -7.90 -9.07
CA GLU A 267 8.68 -8.72 -9.59
C GLU A 267 9.89 -7.81 -9.90
N ALA A 268 11.10 -8.33 -9.65
CA ALA A 268 12.35 -7.61 -9.89
C ALA A 268 12.82 -7.71 -11.35
#